data_AF-A0A966TV09-F1
#
_entry.id   AF-A0A966TV09-F1
#
_cell.length_a   1.000
_cell.length_b   1.000
_cell.length_c   1.000
_cell.angle_alpha   90.00
_cell.angle_beta   90.00
_cell.angle_gamma   90.00
#
_symmetry.space_group_name_H-M   'P 1'
#
loop_
_entity.id
_entity.type
_entity.pdbx_description
1 polymer ?
#
loop_
_entity_poly.entity_id
_entity_poly.type
_entity_poly.pdbx_seq_one_letter_code
_entity_poly.pdbx_strand_id
1 'polypeptide(L)'
;MNTPVLALVGRPNVGKSTLFNRLTRSRDALVADFAGLTRDRKYGRALLSGHPFLVIDTGGLTGGEAGIDAAMAEQSRAAIDEADAVLFMVDATSGVSASDDTVANMLRRTDKPVWLVANKIDGQNSDIALSDFYGFGFGEPKPIAASHGRGVSALCDEILEHFGLLDVEPSDTNEERKDA
;
A
#
# COMPACT_ATOMS: atom_id res chain seq x y z
N MET A 1 11.20 7.49 -17.25
CA MET A 1 11.17 7.56 -15.77
C MET A 1 10.76 6.19 -15.25
N ASN A 2 11.34 5.72 -14.14
CA ASN A 2 10.95 4.44 -13.56
C ASN A 2 9.55 4.58 -12.93
N THR A 3 8.65 3.61 -13.12
CA THR A 3 7.31 3.64 -12.50
C THR A 3 7.44 3.36 -11.01
N PRO A 4 6.99 4.25 -10.10
CA PRO A 4 7.16 4.03 -8.68
C PRO A 4 6.35 2.82 -8.17
N VAL A 5 6.91 2.11 -7.20
CA VAL A 5 6.34 0.89 -6.62
C VAL A 5 5.88 1.13 -5.17
N LEU A 6 4.61 0.89 -4.90
CA LEU A 6 3.98 0.99 -3.57
C LEU A 6 3.74 -0.40 -3.00
N ALA A 7 4.26 -0.69 -1.80
CA ALA A 7 3.92 -1.92 -1.08
C ALA A 7 2.79 -1.69 -0.07
N LEU A 8 1.74 -2.52 -0.13
CA LEU A 8 0.74 -2.60 0.93
C LEU A 8 1.20 -3.62 1.96
N VAL A 9 1.48 -3.17 3.18
CA VAL A 9 2.02 -4.01 4.27
C VAL A 9 1.14 -3.87 5.50
N GLY A 10 0.95 -4.95 6.24
CA GLY A 10 0.11 -4.98 7.44
C GLY A 10 -0.37 -6.38 7.73
N ARG A 11 -0.93 -6.62 8.92
CA ARG A 11 -1.41 -7.95 9.33
C ARG A 11 -2.56 -8.46 8.43
N PRO A 12 -2.91 -9.76 8.49
CA PRO A 12 -4.07 -10.29 7.77
C PRO A 12 -5.36 -9.50 8.06
N ASN A 13 -6.25 -9.42 7.06
CA ASN A 13 -7.60 -8.86 7.17
C ASN A 13 -7.74 -7.35 7.47
N VAL A 14 -6.66 -6.56 7.46
CA VAL A 14 -6.73 -5.07 7.60
C VAL A 14 -7.31 -4.37 6.36
N GLY A 15 -7.48 -5.09 5.25
CA GLY A 15 -8.07 -4.56 4.00
C GLY A 15 -7.06 -4.21 2.90
N LYS A 16 -5.85 -4.80 2.93
CA LYS A 16 -4.82 -4.66 1.87
C LYS A 16 -5.38 -4.94 0.47
N SER A 17 -5.97 -6.11 0.25
CA SER A 17 -6.54 -6.47 -1.05
C SER A 17 -7.71 -5.58 -1.47
N THR A 18 -8.45 -5.01 -0.51
CA THR A 18 -9.52 -4.04 -0.80
C THR A 18 -8.95 -2.73 -1.33
N LEU A 19 -7.91 -2.18 -0.67
CA LEU A 19 -7.23 -0.98 -1.14
C LEU A 19 -6.50 -1.25 -2.47
N PHE A 20 -5.79 -2.37 -2.59
CA PHE A 20 -5.16 -2.82 -3.83
C PHE A 20 -6.15 -2.77 -5.00
N ASN A 21 -7.27 -3.50 -4.90
CA ASN A 21 -8.25 -3.58 -5.98
C ASN A 21 -8.86 -2.21 -6.32
N ARG A 22 -8.98 -1.32 -5.32
CA ARG A 22 -9.47 0.04 -5.53
C ARG A 22 -8.46 0.88 -6.30
N LEU A 23 -7.18 0.84 -5.92
CA LEU A 23 -6.11 1.59 -6.59
C LEU A 23 -5.89 1.09 -8.03
N THR A 24 -5.95 -0.22 -8.24
CA THR A 24 -5.54 -0.83 -9.49
C THR A 24 -6.66 -0.98 -10.51
N ARG A 25 -7.92 -0.82 -10.07
CA ARG A 25 -9.16 -1.13 -10.82
C ARG A 25 -9.20 -2.59 -11.30
N SER A 26 -10.33 -3.27 -11.12
CA SER A 26 -10.38 -4.74 -11.21
C SER A 26 -10.11 -5.38 -12.59
N ARG A 27 -9.98 -4.61 -13.68
CA ARG A 27 -9.88 -5.14 -15.06
C ARG A 27 -8.47 -5.14 -15.67
N ASP A 28 -7.57 -4.27 -15.21
CA ASP A 28 -6.21 -4.10 -15.78
C ASP A 28 -5.09 -4.36 -14.76
N ALA A 29 -5.45 -4.80 -13.55
CA ALA A 29 -4.57 -4.74 -12.39
C ALA A 29 -3.37 -5.69 -12.48
N LEU A 30 -3.59 -6.96 -12.80
CA LEU A 30 -2.57 -7.99 -12.60
C LEU A 30 -1.57 -8.03 -13.76
N VAL A 31 -0.35 -7.64 -13.48
CA VAL A 31 0.77 -7.67 -14.44
C VAL A 31 1.79 -8.69 -14.00
N ALA A 32 2.09 -9.64 -14.90
CA ALA A 32 2.95 -10.77 -14.60
C ALA A 32 4.44 -10.54 -14.92
N ASP A 33 4.78 -9.54 -15.74
CA ASP A 33 6.12 -9.41 -16.32
C ASP A 33 6.60 -7.94 -16.39
N PHE A 34 6.87 -7.32 -15.25
CA PHE A 34 7.68 -6.09 -15.18
C PHE A 34 9.15 -6.46 -14.97
N ALA A 35 10.03 -5.92 -15.81
CA ALA A 35 11.46 -6.21 -15.74
C ALA A 35 12.04 -5.77 -14.38
N GLY A 36 12.71 -6.68 -13.68
CA GLY A 36 13.26 -6.43 -12.34
C GLY A 36 12.35 -6.83 -11.17
N LEU A 37 11.12 -7.29 -11.44
CA LEU A 37 10.18 -7.74 -10.40
C LEU A 37 10.06 -9.27 -10.33
N THR A 38 9.76 -9.79 -9.14
CA THR A 38 9.63 -11.25 -8.92
C THR A 38 8.25 -11.75 -9.35
N ARG A 39 8.18 -12.82 -10.14
CA ARG A 39 6.90 -13.35 -10.68
C ARG A 39 5.93 -13.92 -9.65
N ASP A 40 6.42 -14.23 -8.46
CA ASP A 40 5.65 -14.83 -7.38
C ASP A 40 4.75 -13.82 -6.65
N ARG A 41 4.90 -12.51 -6.87
CA ARG A 41 4.09 -11.48 -6.23
C ARG A 41 2.91 -10.99 -7.06
N LYS A 42 1.88 -10.54 -6.34
CA LYS A 42 0.70 -9.92 -6.91
C LYS A 42 0.94 -8.43 -7.13
N TYR A 43 1.22 -8.05 -8.37
CA TYR A 43 1.35 -6.66 -8.79
C TYR A 43 0.09 -6.12 -9.41
N GLY A 44 -0.10 -4.82 -9.20
CA GLY A 44 -1.23 -4.03 -9.63
C GLY A 44 -0.78 -2.79 -10.37
N ARG A 45 -1.14 -2.56 -11.64
CA ARG A 45 -1.00 -1.21 -12.23
C ARG A 45 -2.07 -0.29 -11.64
N ALA A 46 -1.66 0.84 -11.11
CA ALA A 46 -2.54 1.89 -10.60
C ALA A 46 -2.30 3.20 -11.35
N LEU A 47 -3.35 4.02 -11.45
CA LEU A 47 -3.28 5.39 -11.96
C LEU A 47 -3.70 6.35 -10.85
N LEU A 48 -2.72 6.97 -10.19
CA LEU A 48 -2.95 7.98 -9.15
C LEU A 48 -2.99 9.34 -9.85
N SER A 49 -4.19 9.92 -9.97
CA SER A 49 -4.41 11.17 -10.72
C SER A 49 -3.75 11.18 -12.11
N GLY A 50 -3.81 10.04 -12.81
CA GLY A 50 -3.22 9.85 -14.15
C GLY A 50 -1.76 9.39 -14.16
N HIS A 51 -1.04 9.45 -13.05
CA HIS A 51 0.34 8.98 -12.95
C HIS A 51 0.42 7.47 -12.74
N PRO A 52 1.27 6.75 -13.49
CA PRO A 52 1.42 5.32 -13.34
C PRO A 52 2.17 4.97 -12.06
N PHE A 53 1.62 4.02 -11.31
CA PHE A 53 2.26 3.36 -10.17
C PHE A 53 2.10 1.85 -10.30
N LEU A 54 3.00 1.11 -9.67
CA LEU A 54 2.82 -0.31 -9.37
C LEU A 54 2.46 -0.45 -7.89
N VAL A 55 1.54 -1.37 -7.59
CA VAL A 55 1.13 -1.68 -6.22
C VAL A 55 1.39 -3.15 -5.97
N ILE A 56 1.97 -3.49 -4.82
CA ILE A 56 2.23 -4.86 -4.36
C ILE A 56 1.25 -5.18 -3.23
N ASP A 57 0.48 -6.26 -3.37
CA ASP A 57 -0.34 -6.81 -2.26
C ASP A 57 0.37 -7.97 -1.58
N THR A 58 0.89 -7.71 -0.37
CA THR A 58 1.53 -8.74 0.47
C THR A 58 0.57 -9.78 1.03
N GLY A 59 -0.76 -9.56 0.95
CA GLY A 59 -1.76 -10.48 1.49
C GLY A 59 -2.18 -11.61 0.56
N GLY A 60 -1.83 -11.56 -0.73
CA GLY A 60 -2.31 -12.51 -1.75
C GLY A 60 -1.62 -13.88 -1.78
N LEU A 61 -0.57 -14.09 -0.98
CA LEU A 61 0.27 -15.29 -1.02
C LEU A 61 0.28 -16.02 0.33
N THR A 62 -0.87 -16.42 0.85
CA THR A 62 -0.90 -17.13 2.14
C THR A 62 -0.40 -18.57 1.98
N GLY A 63 0.83 -18.84 2.44
CA GLY A 63 1.26 -20.17 2.86
C GLY A 63 0.53 -20.59 4.14
N GLY A 64 0.25 -21.89 4.29
CA GLY A 64 -0.68 -22.47 5.25
C GLY A 64 -0.41 -22.27 6.75
N GLU A 65 -1.34 -22.79 7.55
CA GLU A 65 -1.69 -22.49 8.96
C GLU A 65 -0.62 -22.78 10.06
N ALA A 66 0.67 -22.89 9.75
CA ALA A 66 1.71 -23.02 10.77
C ALA A 66 2.93 -22.15 10.44
N GLY A 67 3.27 -21.21 11.32
CA GLY A 67 4.40 -20.27 11.14
C GLY A 67 4.03 -18.93 10.50
N ILE A 68 2.75 -18.55 10.58
CA ILE A 68 2.16 -17.35 9.95
C ILE A 68 3.00 -16.10 10.19
N ASP A 69 3.46 -15.83 11.42
CA ASP A 69 4.19 -14.60 11.72
C ASP A 69 5.54 -14.50 11.01
N ALA A 70 6.32 -15.59 10.93
CA ALA A 70 7.62 -15.59 10.25
C ALA A 70 7.47 -15.50 8.72
N ALA A 71 6.48 -16.21 8.16
CA ALA A 71 6.16 -16.13 6.74
C ALA A 71 5.63 -14.73 6.36
N MET A 72 4.75 -14.15 7.18
CA MET A 72 4.25 -12.77 7.01
C MET A 72 5.39 -11.75 7.09
N ALA A 73 6.33 -11.92 8.03
CA ALA A 73 7.49 -11.05 8.16
C ALA A 73 8.37 -11.10 6.91
N GLU A 74 8.69 -12.30 6.41
CA GLU A 74 9.52 -12.44 5.20
C GLU A 74 8.82 -11.86 3.96
N GLN A 75 7.51 -12.08 3.81
CA GLN A 75 6.74 -11.49 2.71
C GLN A 75 6.71 -9.98 2.77
N SER A 76 6.50 -9.42 3.98
CA SER A 76 6.52 -7.99 4.21
C SER A 76 7.90 -7.43 3.88
N ARG A 77 8.97 -8.04 4.40
CA ARG A 77 10.35 -7.62 4.16
C ARG A 77 10.68 -7.57 2.67
N ALA A 78 10.37 -8.64 1.95
CA ALA A 78 10.74 -8.72 0.55
C ALA A 78 9.90 -7.77 -0.33
N ALA A 79 8.65 -7.48 0.02
CA ALA A 79 7.88 -6.41 -0.64
C ALA A 79 8.39 -5.01 -0.28
N ILE A 80 8.81 -4.78 0.96
CA ILE A 80 9.46 -3.54 1.39
C ILE A 80 10.74 -3.34 0.60
N ASP A 81 11.56 -4.38 0.40
CA ASP A 81 12.84 -4.30 -0.33
C ASP A 81 12.66 -3.90 -1.80
N GLU A 82 11.56 -4.31 -2.44
CA GLU A 82 11.23 -3.99 -3.84
C GLU A 82 10.50 -2.64 -4.04
N ALA A 83 9.83 -2.12 -3.01
CA ALA A 83 9.02 -0.91 -3.13
C ALA A 83 9.85 0.38 -3.08
N ASP A 84 9.38 1.46 -3.69
CA ASP A 84 9.90 2.81 -3.47
C ASP A 84 9.26 3.44 -2.22
N ALA A 85 8.06 2.98 -1.85
CA ALA A 85 7.24 3.52 -0.77
C ALA A 85 6.33 2.46 -0.15
N VAL A 86 5.98 2.62 1.13
CA VAL A 86 5.16 1.64 1.85
C VAL A 86 3.89 2.28 2.41
N LEU A 87 2.76 1.61 2.21
CA LEU A 87 1.50 1.88 2.92
C LEU A 87 1.31 0.85 4.02
N PHE A 88 1.61 1.26 5.26
CA PHE A 88 1.43 0.44 6.45
C PHE A 88 -0.04 0.47 6.88
N MET A 89 -0.79 -0.56 6.52
CA MET A 89 -2.22 -0.64 6.78
C MET A 89 -2.53 -1.28 8.14
N VAL A 90 -3.37 -0.59 8.91
CA VAL A 90 -3.93 -1.06 10.19
C VAL A 90 -5.46 -1.03 10.15
N ASP A 91 -6.11 -1.74 11.07
CA ASP A 91 -7.57 -1.81 11.17
C ASP A 91 -8.07 -0.93 12.32
N ALA A 92 -8.68 0.21 11.98
CA ALA A 92 -9.18 1.17 12.94
C ALA A 92 -10.34 0.64 13.81
N THR A 93 -11.02 -0.43 13.38
CA THR A 93 -12.11 -1.04 14.16
C THR A 93 -11.63 -1.98 15.24
N SER A 94 -10.45 -2.58 15.04
CA SER A 94 -9.88 -3.59 15.95
C SER A 94 -8.82 -3.01 16.89
N GLY A 95 -8.37 -1.78 16.65
CA GLY A 95 -7.26 -1.16 17.38
C GLY A 95 -5.90 -1.82 17.07
N VAL A 96 -4.92 -1.48 17.91
CA VAL A 96 -3.53 -1.98 17.81
C VAL A 96 -3.44 -3.46 18.20
N SER A 97 -2.63 -4.22 17.46
CA SER A 97 -2.30 -5.61 17.78
C SER A 97 -0.79 -5.88 17.76
N ALA A 98 -0.36 -6.97 18.39
CA ALA A 98 1.05 -7.40 18.41
C ALA A 98 1.63 -7.68 17.00
N SER A 99 0.79 -8.10 16.05
CA SER A 99 1.22 -8.25 14.65
C SER A 99 1.49 -6.91 14.00
N ASP A 100 0.76 -5.85 14.39
CA ASP A 100 1.02 -4.49 13.91
C ASP A 100 2.34 -3.96 14.48
N ASP A 101 2.65 -4.24 15.75
CA ASP A 101 3.97 -3.92 16.35
C ASP A 101 5.12 -4.62 15.61
N THR A 102 4.93 -5.88 15.23
CA THR A 102 5.93 -6.65 14.49
C THR A 102 6.21 -6.00 13.13
N VAL A 103 5.16 -5.62 12.41
CA VAL A 103 5.27 -4.90 11.13
C VAL A 103 5.91 -3.53 11.32
N ALA A 104 5.48 -2.75 12.32
CA ALA A 104 6.04 -1.44 12.63
C ALA A 104 7.55 -1.51 12.95
N ASN A 105 7.98 -2.53 13.70
CA ASN A 105 9.40 -2.75 14.01
C ASN A 105 10.24 -3.04 12.77
N MET A 106 9.70 -3.75 11.77
CA MET A 106 10.39 -3.97 10.50
C MET A 106 10.47 -2.67 9.70
N LEU A 107 9.37 -1.93 9.61
CA LEU A 107 9.29 -0.69 8.84
C LEU A 107 10.16 0.43 9.43
N ARG A 108 10.37 0.47 10.74
CA ARG A 108 11.32 1.43 11.36
C ARG A 108 12.78 1.22 10.96
N ARG A 109 13.12 0.09 10.32
CA ARG A 109 14.47 -0.22 9.84
C ARG A 109 14.68 0.07 8.36
N THR A 110 13.65 0.53 7.65
CA THR A 110 13.78 0.95 6.25
C THR A 110 13.96 2.47 6.18
N ASP A 111 14.73 2.92 5.19
CA ASP A 111 14.88 4.35 4.85
C ASP A 111 13.79 4.80 3.84
N LYS A 112 12.84 3.93 3.52
CA LYS A 112 11.76 4.21 2.56
C LYS A 112 10.65 5.01 3.23
N PRO A 113 9.98 5.93 2.50
CA PRO A 113 8.81 6.62 2.99
C PRO A 113 7.69 5.64 3.37
N VAL A 114 7.08 5.85 4.53
CA VAL A 114 6.00 5.02 5.06
C VAL A 114 4.81 5.90 5.43
N TRP A 115 3.63 5.59 4.88
CA TRP A 115 2.36 6.14 5.35
C TRP A 115 1.64 5.12 6.21
N LEU A 116 1.33 5.49 7.44
CA LEU A 116 0.45 4.72 8.30
C LEU A 116 -0.99 4.95 7.89
N VAL A 117 -1.66 3.92 7.40
CA VAL A 117 -3.00 3.97 6.83
C VAL A 117 -3.97 3.25 7.75
N ALA A 118 -4.79 4.00 8.47
CA ALA A 118 -5.83 3.47 9.34
C ALA A 118 -7.10 3.21 8.53
N ASN A 119 -7.30 1.95 8.13
CA ASN A 119 -8.43 1.55 7.30
C ASN A 119 -9.66 1.18 8.13
N LYS A 120 -10.83 1.11 7.47
CA LYS A 120 -12.13 0.77 8.05
C LYS A 120 -12.65 1.80 9.05
N ILE A 121 -12.42 3.10 8.79
CA ILE A 121 -12.90 4.19 9.64
C ILE A 121 -14.43 4.41 9.57
N ASP A 122 -15.17 3.52 8.91
CA ASP A 122 -16.64 3.61 8.78
C ASP A 122 -17.34 3.50 10.13
N GLY A 123 -18.14 4.53 10.46
CA GLY A 123 -18.89 4.59 11.72
C GLY A 123 -18.05 4.88 12.97
N GLN A 124 -16.75 5.17 12.81
CA GLN A 124 -15.85 5.49 13.92
C GLN A 124 -15.68 7.00 14.09
N ASN A 125 -15.48 7.44 15.35
CA ASN A 125 -14.92 8.77 15.60
C ASN A 125 -13.43 8.72 15.27
N SER A 126 -13.00 9.44 14.24
CA SER A 126 -11.63 9.43 13.76
C SER A 126 -10.62 9.78 14.85
N ASP A 127 -10.90 10.79 15.67
CA ASP A 127 -9.93 11.28 16.65
C ASP A 127 -9.62 10.21 17.70
N ILE A 128 -10.65 9.44 18.08
CA ILE A 128 -10.52 8.33 19.03
C ILE A 128 -9.83 7.14 18.35
N ALA A 129 -10.28 6.77 17.15
CA ALA A 129 -9.79 5.59 16.45
C ALA A 129 -8.32 5.73 16.00
N LEU A 130 -7.84 6.96 15.77
CA LEU A 130 -6.47 7.21 15.34
C LEU A 130 -5.48 7.32 16.51
N SER A 131 -5.94 7.68 17.71
CA SER A 131 -5.10 7.96 18.89
C SER A 131 -4.09 6.85 19.17
N ASP A 132 -4.53 5.59 19.15
CA ASP A 132 -3.68 4.45 19.48
C ASP A 132 -2.55 4.23 18.47
N PHE A 133 -2.75 4.63 17.22
CA PHE A 133 -1.82 4.37 16.13
C PHE A 133 -0.67 5.37 16.04
N TYR A 134 -0.79 6.55 16.68
CA TYR A 134 0.33 7.49 16.82
C TYR A 134 1.55 6.85 17.51
N GLY A 135 1.32 5.87 18.39
CA GLY A 135 2.37 5.15 19.10
C GLY A 135 3.37 4.42 18.19
N PHE A 136 3.03 4.15 16.93
CA PHE A 136 3.95 3.50 15.99
C PHE A 136 5.08 4.41 15.47
N GLY A 137 4.91 5.73 15.56
CA GLY A 137 5.95 6.70 15.18
C GLY A 137 6.10 6.96 13.68
N PHE A 138 5.04 6.75 12.88
CA PHE A 138 5.02 7.02 11.42
C PHE A 138 4.31 8.33 11.06
N GLY A 139 4.25 9.29 11.99
CA GLY A 139 3.52 10.55 11.80
C GLY A 139 2.01 10.40 11.97
N GLU A 140 1.26 11.31 11.34
CA GLU A 140 -0.21 11.33 11.41
C GLU A 140 -0.81 10.13 10.65
N PRO A 141 -1.60 9.26 11.30
CA PRO A 141 -2.29 8.17 10.62
C PRO A 141 -3.29 8.71 9.58
N LYS A 142 -3.30 8.10 8.39
CA LYS A 142 -4.18 8.46 7.27
C LYS A 142 -5.49 7.66 7.34
N PRO A 143 -6.62 8.27 7.74
CA PRO A 143 -7.88 7.56 7.89
C PRO A 143 -8.50 7.27 6.52
N ILE A 144 -8.81 5.99 6.26
CA ILE A 144 -9.52 5.61 5.04
C ILE A 144 -10.65 4.60 5.33
N ALA A 145 -11.57 4.54 4.39
CA ALA A 145 -12.53 3.46 4.25
C ALA A 145 -12.38 2.86 2.86
N ALA A 146 -11.46 1.90 2.68
CA ALA A 146 -11.14 1.34 1.37
C ALA A 146 -12.35 0.67 0.68
N SER A 147 -13.31 0.13 1.44
CA SER A 147 -14.56 -0.43 0.88
C SER A 147 -15.40 0.64 0.17
N HIS A 148 -15.46 1.86 0.72
CA HIS A 148 -16.29 2.96 0.23
C HIS A 148 -15.51 4.05 -0.51
N GLY A 149 -14.18 4.03 -0.47
CA GLY A 149 -13.30 4.99 -1.12
C GLY A 149 -13.06 6.28 -0.35
N ARG A 150 -13.60 6.43 0.86
CA ARG A 150 -13.39 7.64 1.67
C ARG A 150 -11.93 7.73 2.11
N GLY A 151 -11.36 8.93 2.06
CA GLY A 151 -9.96 9.21 2.42
C GLY A 151 -8.92 8.73 1.40
N VAL A 152 -9.31 7.92 0.40
CA VAL A 152 -8.35 7.33 -0.55
C VAL A 152 -7.76 8.39 -1.49
N SER A 153 -8.55 9.36 -1.96
CA SER A 153 -8.00 10.45 -2.79
C SER A 153 -6.98 11.29 -2.02
N ALA A 154 -7.28 11.70 -0.78
CA ALA A 154 -6.34 12.46 0.04
C ALA A 154 -5.04 11.69 0.29
N LEU A 155 -5.12 10.37 0.55
CA LEU A 155 -3.94 9.52 0.64
C LEU A 155 -3.13 9.51 -0.67
N CYS A 156 -3.80 9.42 -1.83
CA CYS A 156 -3.12 9.49 -3.12
C CYS A 156 -2.45 10.85 -3.36
N ASP A 157 -3.08 11.95 -2.96
CA ASP A 157 -2.53 13.30 -3.13
C ASP A 157 -1.23 13.46 -2.33
N GLU A 158 -1.17 12.97 -1.09
CA GLU A 158 0.06 12.97 -0.30
C GLU A 158 1.17 12.10 -0.90
N ILE A 159 0.82 10.95 -1.47
CA ILE A 159 1.78 10.09 -2.18
C ILE A 159 2.31 10.84 -3.40
N LEU A 160 1.43 11.44 -4.20
CA LEU A 160 1.81 12.22 -5.38
C LEU A 160 2.71 13.41 -5.01
N GLU A 161 2.39 14.12 -3.93
CA GLU A 161 3.20 15.23 -3.42
C GLU A 161 4.62 14.77 -3.09
N HIS A 162 4.76 13.64 -2.38
CA HIS A 162 6.06 13.08 -2.05
C HIS A 162 6.91 12.74 -3.27
N PHE A 163 6.30 12.21 -4.33
CA PHE A 163 6.98 11.91 -5.59
C PHE A 163 7.14 13.14 -6.50
N GLY A 164 6.67 14.32 -6.09
CA GLY A 164 6.74 15.55 -6.89
C GLY A 164 5.83 15.50 -8.13
N LEU A 165 4.71 14.79 -8.04
CA LEU A 165 3.74 14.54 -9.11
C LEU A 165 2.36 15.17 -8.85
N LEU A 166 2.15 15.81 -7.69
CA LEU A 166 0.92 16.54 -7.40
C LEU A 166 0.83 17.78 -8.30
N ASP A 167 -0.34 18.03 -8.90
CA ASP A 167 -0.60 19.11 -9.87
C ASP A 167 0.31 19.10 -11.11
N VAL A 168 1.03 17.99 -11.36
CA VAL A 168 1.78 17.77 -12.58
C VAL A 168 0.85 17.11 -13.60
N GLU A 169 0.76 17.67 -14.81
CA GLU A 169 0.05 17.00 -15.89
C GLU A 169 0.78 15.70 -16.23
N PRO A 170 0.09 14.54 -16.21
CA PRO A 170 0.74 13.28 -16.54
C PRO A 170 1.28 13.38 -17.97
N SER A 171 2.59 13.19 -18.13
CA SER A 171 3.18 13.19 -19.46
C SER A 171 2.54 12.08 -20.30
N ASP A 172 2.06 12.41 -21.49
CA ASP A 172 1.58 11.45 -22.50
C ASP A 172 2.73 10.52 -22.95
N THR A 173 3.17 9.59 -22.09
CA THR A 173 4.09 8.51 -22.50
C THR A 173 3.33 7.37 -23.17
N ASN A 174 2.37 7.70 -24.02
CA ASN A 174 1.65 6.75 -24.86
C ASN A 174 1.93 6.96 -26.36
N GLU A 175 3.10 7.51 -26.69
CA GLU A 175 3.74 7.32 -28.00
C GLU A 175 4.81 6.23 -27.85
N GLU A 176 4.47 5.02 -28.33
CA GLU A 176 5.26 3.80 -28.58
C GLU A 176 4.45 2.59 -28.06
N ARG A 177 3.51 2.02 -28.81
CA ARG A 177 3.73 1.28 -30.05
C ARG A 177 2.52 1.41 -30.98
N LYS A 178 2.59 2.34 -31.93
CA LYS A 178 2.18 2.06 -33.30
C LYS A 178 3.46 1.76 -34.07
N ASP A 179 3.40 0.76 -34.94
CA ASP A 179 4.44 0.34 -35.89
C ASP A 179 5.44 -0.70 -35.36
N ALA A 180 5.06 -1.98 -35.49
CA ALA A 180 5.82 -3.02 -36.21
C ALA A 180 5.01 -4.33 -36.26
#